data_AF-A0A9X5XES6-F1
#
_entry.id   AF-A0A9X5XES6-F1
#
_cell.length_a   1.000
_cell.length_b   1.000
_cell.length_c   1.000
_cell.angle_alpha   90.00
_cell.angle_beta   90.00
_cell.angle_gamma   90.00
#
_symmetry.space_group_name_H-M   'P 1'
#
loop_
_entity.id
_entity.type
_entity.pdbx_description
1 polymer ?
#
loop_
_entity_poly.entity_id
_entity_poly.type
_entity_poly.pdbx_seq_one_letter_code
_entity_poly.pdbx_strand_id
1 'polypeptide(L)'
;TQTAVEVAELHDPSSGRTLTVATTEPGLQLYTAEHLSDPFAPGDGVALETQHFPDSPNRPEFPSTELRPGGVYRSETVYGFGVRDQ
;
A
#
# COMPACT_ATOMS: atom_id res chain seq x y z
N THR A 1 -2.64 19.41 4.96
CA THR A 1 -2.79 17.99 4.58
C THR A 1 -1.50 17.59 3.90
N GLN A 2 -0.90 16.44 4.24
CA GLN A 2 0.15 15.88 3.39
C GLN A 2 -0.47 15.52 2.04
N THR A 3 0.27 15.76 0.97
CA THR A 3 -0.13 15.35 -0.38
C THR A 3 0.32 13.92 -0.59
N ALA A 4 -0.52 13.09 -1.21
CA ALA A 4 -0.12 11.74 -1.59
C ALA A 4 1.07 11.80 -2.56
N VAL A 5 2.10 10.98 -2.31
CA VAL A 5 3.28 10.84 -3.17
C VAL A 5 3.32 9.42 -3.72
N GLU A 6 3.77 9.26 -4.97
CA GLU A 6 3.93 7.94 -5.58
C GLU A 6 5.03 7.16 -4.86
N VAL A 7 4.72 5.92 -4.45
CA VAL A 7 5.60 5.05 -3.65
C VAL A 7 5.82 3.67 -4.28
N ALA A 8 4.99 3.27 -5.25
CA ALA A 8 5.15 2.00 -5.95
C ALA A 8 4.60 2.07 -7.40
N GLU A 9 5.20 1.29 -8.27
CA GLU A 9 4.71 0.96 -9.62
C GLU A 9 4.69 -0.57 -9.76
N LEU A 10 3.56 -1.12 -10.21
CA LEU A 10 3.40 -2.51 -10.60
C LEU A 10 3.11 -2.57 -12.10
N HIS A 11 3.73 -3.51 -12.80
CA HIS A 11 3.55 -3.69 -14.23
C HIS A 11 3.42 -5.18 -14.53
N ASP A 12 2.40 -5.56 -15.30
CA ASP A 12 2.27 -6.88 -15.90
C ASP A 12 2.64 -6.79 -17.40
N PRO A 13 3.85 -7.24 -17.79
CA PRO A 13 4.29 -7.17 -19.19
C PRO A 13 3.40 -7.95 -20.17
N SER A 14 2.68 -8.97 -19.71
CA SER A 14 1.86 -9.81 -20.58
C SER A 14 0.61 -9.08 -21.06
N SER A 15 0.03 -8.23 -20.21
CA SER A 15 -1.14 -7.42 -20.55
C SER A 15 -0.83 -5.95 -20.83
N GLY A 16 0.39 -5.50 -20.51
CA GLY A 16 0.80 -4.10 -20.56
C GLY A 16 0.19 -3.23 -19.46
N ARG A 17 -0.63 -3.80 -18.55
CA ARG A 17 -1.27 -3.04 -17.48
C ARG A 17 -0.24 -2.52 -16.49
N THR A 18 -0.37 -1.26 -16.12
CA THR A 18 0.39 -0.64 -15.02
C THR A 18 -0.54 -0.19 -13.91
N LEU A 19 0.00 -0.19 -12.69
CA LEU A 19 -0.61 0.39 -11.50
C LEU A 19 0.46 1.21 -10.78
N THR A 20 0.26 2.52 -10.62
CA THR A 20 0.98 3.32 -9.65
C THR A 20 0.19 3.43 -8.36
N VAL A 21 0.88 3.47 -7.22
CA VAL A 21 0.30 3.69 -5.90
C VAL A 21 0.92 4.95 -5.31
N ALA A 22 0.09 5.93 -5.01
CA ALA A 22 0.48 7.11 -4.25
C ALA A 22 -0.23 7.14 -2.90
N THR A 23 0.45 7.61 -1.86
CA THR A 23 -0.14 7.65 -0.51
C THR A 23 0.40 8.78 0.36
N THR A 24 -0.37 9.15 1.38
CA THR A 24 0.09 9.99 2.51
C THR A 24 0.67 9.16 3.66
N GLU A 25 0.57 7.84 3.62
CA GLU A 25 1.11 6.96 4.67
C GLU A 25 2.66 6.89 4.62
N PRO A 26 3.33 6.69 5.77
CA PRO A 26 4.79 6.68 5.83
C PRO A 26 5.39 5.35 5.35
N GLY A 27 4.60 4.28 5.23
CA GLY A 27 5.05 2.95 4.83
C GLY A 27 4.12 2.26 3.83
N LEU A 28 4.65 1.24 3.17
CA LEU A 28 3.90 0.34 2.28
C LEU A 28 4.37 -1.10 2.53
N GLN A 29 3.42 -1.97 2.88
CA GLN A 29 3.66 -3.40 3.03
C GLN A 29 3.46 -4.10 1.69
N LEU A 30 4.42 -4.91 1.28
CA LEU A 30 4.29 -5.83 0.15
C LEU A 30 3.99 -7.23 0.68
N TYR A 31 2.94 -7.84 0.17
CA TYR A 31 2.63 -9.26 0.40
C TYR A 31 2.33 -9.97 -0.92
N THR A 32 3.09 -11.02 -1.22
CA THR A 32 3.01 -11.80 -2.47
C THR A 32 2.03 -12.97 -2.40
N ALA A 33 1.03 -12.89 -1.51
CA ALA A 33 -0.08 -13.84 -1.46
C ALA A 33 0.30 -15.31 -1.16
N GLU A 34 1.46 -15.58 -0.55
CA GLU A 34 1.99 -16.95 -0.35
C GLU A 34 1.07 -17.89 0.44
N HIS A 35 0.18 -17.35 1.28
CA HIS A 35 -0.73 -18.12 2.12
C HIS A 35 -2.17 -18.16 1.60
N LEU A 36 -2.42 -17.70 0.37
CA LEU A 36 -3.72 -17.92 -0.27
C LEU A 36 -3.97 -19.41 -0.51
N SER A 37 -5.23 -19.78 -0.44
CA SER A 37 -5.75 -21.12 -0.70
C SER A 37 -7.09 -21.03 -1.42
N ASP A 38 -7.69 -22.19 -1.73
CA ASP A 38 -8.89 -22.30 -2.54
C ASP A 38 -9.95 -21.22 -2.20
N PRO A 39 -10.43 -20.45 -3.19
CA PRO A 39 -10.32 -20.69 -4.64
C PRO A 39 -9.09 -20.08 -5.34
N PHE A 40 -8.14 -19.50 -4.61
CA PHE A 40 -6.92 -18.90 -5.17
C PHE A 40 -5.68 -19.75 -4.85
N ALA A 41 -4.61 -19.56 -5.61
CA ALA A 41 -3.31 -20.15 -5.35
C ALA A 41 -2.32 -19.13 -4.75
N PRO A 42 -1.28 -19.60 -4.04
CA PRO A 42 -0.14 -18.77 -3.70
C PRO A 42 0.41 -18.01 -4.92
N GLY A 43 0.53 -16.69 -4.79
CA GLY A 43 1.02 -15.83 -5.87
C GLY A 43 -0.04 -15.36 -6.90
N ASP A 44 -1.31 -15.73 -6.76
CA ASP A 44 -2.39 -15.27 -7.66
C ASP A 44 -2.66 -13.75 -7.58
N GLY A 45 -2.06 -13.07 -6.60
CA GLY A 45 -2.16 -11.63 -6.45
C GLY A 45 -1.01 -11.06 -5.64
N VAL A 46 -1.00 -9.74 -5.55
CA VAL A 46 -0.08 -8.98 -4.71
C VAL A 46 -0.85 -7.91 -3.96
N ALA A 47 -0.55 -7.72 -2.68
CA ALA A 47 -1.08 -6.63 -1.88
C ALA A 47 0.01 -5.56 -1.67
N LEU A 48 -0.37 -4.30 -1.90
CA LEU A 48 0.45 -3.11 -1.66
C LEU A 48 -0.29 -2.27 -0.61
N GLU A 49 -0.04 -2.51 0.66
CA GLU A 49 -0.84 -1.96 1.77
C GLU A 49 -0.17 -0.72 2.33
N THR A 50 -0.73 0.45 2.06
CA THR A 50 -0.24 1.74 2.56
C THR A 50 -0.58 1.90 4.05
N GLN A 51 0.41 2.10 4.91
CA GLN A 51 0.22 2.07 6.36
C GLN A 51 1.31 2.82 7.14
N HIS A 52 1.05 3.01 8.44
CA HIS A 52 2.12 3.23 9.42
C HIS A 52 2.95 1.95 9.62
N PHE A 53 4.10 2.07 10.28
CA PHE A 53 5.02 0.93 10.38
C PHE A 53 4.46 -0.20 11.24
N PRO A 54 4.78 -1.47 10.90
CA PRO A 54 4.48 -2.60 11.77
C PRO A 54 5.00 -2.34 13.19
N ASP A 55 4.20 -2.69 14.19
CA ASP A 55 4.52 -2.53 15.62
C ASP A 55 4.66 -1.06 16.11
N SER A 56 4.22 -0.06 15.33
CA SER A 56 4.27 1.36 15.75
C SER A 56 3.74 1.66 17.17
N PRO A 57 2.67 1.00 17.69
CA PRO A 57 2.25 1.21 19.08
C PRO A 57 3.31 0.92 20.14
N ASN A 58 4.26 0.02 19.88
CA ASN A 58 5.32 -0.38 20.81
C ASN A 58 6.69 0.25 20.51
N ARG A 59 6.77 1.05 19.44
CA ARG A 59 8.00 1.65 18.92
C ARG A 59 7.85 3.17 18.90
N PRO A 60 8.15 3.88 20.01
CA PRO A 60 7.90 5.32 20.12
C PRO A 60 8.72 6.18 19.13
N GLU A 61 9.74 5.61 18.50
CA GLU A 61 10.50 6.22 17.41
C GLU A 61 9.82 6.12 16.03
N PHE A 62 8.78 5.30 15.88
CA PHE A 62 8.00 5.19 14.65
C PHE A 62 6.91 6.27 14.59
N PRO A 63 6.39 6.59 13.39
CA PRO A 63 5.21 7.43 13.26
C PRO A 63 4.09 6.93 14.17
N SER A 64 3.53 7.82 15.00
CA SER A 64 2.51 7.43 15.98
C SER A 64 1.22 7.01 15.29
N THR A 65 0.60 5.95 15.79
CA THR A 65 -0.73 5.48 15.40
C THR A 65 -1.83 5.87 16.41
N GLU A 66 -1.48 6.66 17.43
CA GLU A 66 -2.42 7.08 18.47
C GLU A 66 -3.39 8.16 17.97
N LEU A 67 -4.69 7.90 18.06
CA LEU A 67 -5.74 8.90 17.89
C LEU A 67 -6.39 9.22 19.24
N ARG A 68 -6.31 10.49 19.67
CA ARG A 68 -6.94 10.97 20.91
C ARG A 68 -8.33 11.58 20.65
N PRO A 69 -9.23 11.64 21.65
CA PRO A 69 -10.53 12.31 21.51
C PRO A 69 -10.41 13.73 20.94
N GLY A 70 -11.25 14.05 19.95
CA GLY A 70 -11.20 15.33 19.23
C GLY A 70 -10.14 15.40 18.12
N GLY A 71 -9.26 14.41 18.00
CA GLY A 71 -8.34 14.27 16.87
C GLY A 71 -9.05 13.80 15.60
N VAL A 72 -8.42 14.05 14.46
CA VAL A 72 -8.88 13.56 13.15
C VAL A 72 -7.77 12.70 12.54
N TYR A 73 -8.06 11.43 12.31
CA TYR A 73 -7.24 10.59 11.44
C TYR A 73 -7.67 10.79 10.00
N ARG A 74 -6.70 11.02 9.12
CA ARG A 74 -6.91 11.13 7.67
C ARG A 74 -5.74 10.46 6.96
N SER A 75 -6.08 9.57 6.03
CA SER A 75 -5.16 8.88 5.16
C SER A 75 -5.73 8.86 3.75
N GLU A 76 -4.87 8.95 2.75
CA GLU A 76 -5.24 8.96 1.34
C GLU A 76 -4.32 8.03 0.57
N THR A 77 -4.90 7.15 -0.24
CA THR A 77 -4.21 6.27 -1.17
C THR A 77 -4.89 6.37 -2.53
N VAL A 78 -4.07 6.58 -3.57
CA VAL A 78 -4.50 6.77 -4.95
C VAL A 78 -3.91 5.66 -5.80
N TYR A 79 -4.76 4.93 -6.51
CA TYR A 79 -4.39 3.92 -7.49
C TYR A 79 -4.49 4.50 -8.89
N GLY A 80 -3.35 4.65 -9.57
CA GLY A 80 -3.26 5.12 -10.95
C GLY A 80 -3.13 3.95 -11.91
N PHE A 81 -4.20 3.60 -12.61
CA PHE A 81 -4.14 2.55 -13.64
C PHE A 81 -3.73 3.12 -15.00
N GLY A 82 -2.90 2.38 -15.72
CA GLY A 82 -2.45 2.75 -17.05
C GLY A 82 -2.10 1.54 -17.91
N VAL A 83 -1.51 1.84 -19.06
CA VAL A 83 -0.96 0.85 -19.99
C VAL A 83 0.42 1.34 -20.43
N ARG A 84 1.39 0.43 -20.51
CA ARG A 84 2.72 0.66 -21.08
C ARG A 84 2.90 -0.26 -22.30
N ASP A 85 3.34 0.32 -23.40
CA ASP A 85 3.70 -0.44 -24.61
C ASP A 85 4.93 -1.34 -24.34
N GLN A 86 5.04 -2.44 -25.10
CA GLN A 86 6.21 -3.32 -25.03
C GLN A 86 7.47 -2.68 -25.61
#